data_AF-A0A1B6HP90-F1
#
_entry.id   AF-A0A1B6HP90-F1
#
_cell.length_a   1.000
_cell.length_b   1.000
_cell.length_c   1.000
_cell.angle_alpha   90.00
_cell.angle_beta   90.00
_cell.angle_gamma   90.00
#
_symmetry.space_group_name_H-M   'P 1'
#
loop_
_entity.id
_entity.type
_entity.pdbx_description
1 polymer ?
#
loop_
_entity_poly.entity_id
_entity_poly.type
_entity_poly.pdbx_seq_one_letter_code
_entity_poly.pdbx_strand_id
1 'polypeptide(L)'
;SPVLFLISSDLPSEGGLQRNTSVHKASLSVAMLLVMSLLVASPVLFLISSAPSANKNTPCKNQDDDVTCGTRVKTCGSTACRDAGARMESSLTWKVDPCKDFYRFACGGWGRRHGLYAQQAHVDAEIRHLLEERTRTG
;
A
#
# COMPACT_ATOMS: atom_id res chain seq x y z
N SER A 1 -26.13 -18.90 -3.66
CA SER A 1 -27.07 -20.01 -3.49
C SER A 1 -28.12 -19.95 -4.59
N PRO A 2 -28.62 -21.09 -5.08
CA PRO A 2 -27.90 -22.32 -5.47
C PRO A 2 -28.57 -22.97 -6.71
N VAL A 3 -28.24 -24.24 -6.97
CA VAL A 3 -29.07 -25.23 -7.71
C VAL A 3 -28.83 -25.25 -9.23
N LEU A 4 -27.86 -26.02 -9.72
CA LEU A 4 -28.00 -27.46 -10.02
C LEU A 4 -28.89 -27.71 -11.25
N PHE A 5 -28.35 -27.46 -12.43
CA PHE A 5 -28.86 -27.88 -13.74
C PHE A 5 -27.61 -27.89 -14.63
N LEU A 6 -27.11 -28.95 -15.23
CA LEU A 6 -27.72 -30.20 -15.62
C LEU A 6 -26.62 -31.15 -16.11
N ILE A 7 -26.77 -32.43 -15.76
CA ILE A 7 -26.60 -33.63 -16.60
C ILE A 7 -25.24 -33.72 -17.34
N SER A 8 -24.41 -34.72 -17.04
CA SER A 8 -24.52 -36.05 -17.68
C SER A 8 -24.90 -35.90 -19.16
N SER A 9 -24.06 -36.33 -20.07
CA SER A 9 -24.23 -37.52 -20.93
C SER A 9 -23.24 -37.23 -22.06
N ASP A 10 -22.30 -38.04 -22.50
CA ASP A 10 -22.21 -39.48 -22.71
C ASP A 10 -20.80 -39.63 -23.33
N LEU A 11 -19.98 -40.64 -23.18
CA LEU A 11 -19.95 -41.93 -22.48
C LEU A 11 -18.49 -42.40 -22.64
N PRO A 12 -17.96 -43.30 -21.79
CA PRO A 12 -16.64 -43.87 -21.95
C PRO A 12 -16.68 -44.96 -23.01
N SER A 13 -15.58 -45.17 -23.75
CA SER A 13 -15.39 -46.44 -24.43
C SER A 13 -13.98 -46.94 -24.19
N GLU A 14 -13.95 -47.85 -23.22
CA GLU A 14 -12.86 -48.71 -22.84
C GLU A 14 -12.51 -49.65 -24.01
N GLY A 15 -11.28 -49.57 -24.51
CA GLY A 15 -10.62 -50.70 -25.16
C GLY A 15 -10.16 -51.67 -24.08
N GLY A 16 -10.87 -52.78 -23.92
CA GLY A 16 -10.70 -53.69 -22.79
C GLY A 16 -9.35 -54.37 -22.71
N LEU A 17 -8.95 -54.70 -21.47
CA LEU A 17 -8.26 -55.97 -21.21
C LEU A 17 -8.48 -56.41 -19.76
N GLN A 18 -8.98 -57.63 -19.66
CA GLN A 18 -9.26 -58.44 -18.48
C GLN A 18 -8.14 -58.31 -17.43
N ARG A 19 -8.48 -57.80 -16.24
CA ARG A 19 -7.53 -57.67 -15.13
C ARG A 19 -8.09 -58.33 -13.87
N ASN A 20 -7.20 -58.97 -13.14
CA ASN A 20 -7.51 -59.90 -12.06
C ASN A 20 -7.96 -59.13 -10.80
N THR A 21 -9.01 -59.56 -10.09
CA THR A 21 -9.72 -58.77 -9.05
C THR A 21 -8.88 -58.35 -7.82
N SER A 22 -7.67 -58.91 -7.63
CA SER A 22 -6.69 -58.39 -6.64
C SER A 22 -5.97 -57.12 -7.11
N VAL A 23 -5.68 -56.98 -8.40
CA VAL A 23 -5.08 -55.75 -8.95
C VAL A 23 -6.09 -54.62 -9.11
N HIS A 24 -7.40 -54.89 -9.07
CA HIS A 24 -8.43 -53.83 -9.10
C HIS A 24 -8.45 -53.00 -7.82
N LYS A 25 -8.30 -53.61 -6.64
CA LYS A 25 -8.21 -52.85 -5.38
C LYS A 25 -6.96 -51.97 -5.36
N ALA A 26 -5.81 -52.52 -5.73
CA ALA A 26 -4.56 -51.75 -5.79
C ALA A 26 -4.57 -50.68 -6.89
N SER A 27 -5.12 -50.99 -8.08
CA SER A 27 -5.19 -50.07 -9.21
C SER A 27 -6.15 -48.91 -8.96
N LEU A 28 -7.30 -49.16 -8.31
CA LEU A 28 -8.22 -48.10 -7.90
C LEU A 28 -7.61 -47.22 -6.81
N SER A 29 -6.91 -47.81 -5.83
CA SER A 29 -6.19 -47.03 -4.82
C SER A 29 -5.11 -46.13 -5.44
N VAL A 30 -4.34 -46.64 -6.40
CA VAL A 30 -3.33 -45.84 -7.11
C VAL A 30 -3.99 -44.73 -7.93
N ALA A 31 -5.07 -45.02 -8.66
CA ALA A 31 -5.80 -44.01 -9.43
C ALA A 31 -6.37 -42.90 -8.52
N MET A 32 -6.95 -43.26 -7.37
CA MET A 32 -7.45 -42.30 -6.39
C MET A 32 -6.34 -41.42 -5.82
N LEU A 33 -5.18 -41.99 -5.49
CA LEU A 33 -4.03 -41.22 -5.00
C LEU A 33 -3.51 -40.23 -6.05
N LEU A 34 -3.46 -40.62 -7.32
CA LEU A 34 -3.07 -39.73 -8.42
C LEU A 34 -4.05 -38.56 -8.58
N VAL A 35 -5.36 -38.84 -8.54
CA VAL A 35 -6.39 -37.80 -8.63
C VAL A 35 -6.29 -36.83 -7.44
N MET A 36 -6.12 -37.34 -6.22
CA MET A 36 -5.94 -36.48 -5.03
C MET A 36 -4.67 -35.63 -5.13
N SER A 37 -3.57 -36.20 -5.62
CA SER A 37 -2.32 -35.45 -5.83
C SER A 37 -2.49 -34.32 -6.85
N LEU A 38 -3.24 -34.54 -7.93
CA LEU A 38 -3.53 -33.52 -8.94
C LEU A 38 -4.47 -32.42 -8.40
N LEU A 39 -5.47 -32.81 -7.60
CA LEU A 39 -6.38 -31.86 -6.96
C LEU A 39 -5.67 -30.96 -5.95
N VAL A 40 -4.65 -31.47 -5.26
CA VAL A 40 -3.83 -30.67 -4.32
C VAL A 40 -2.76 -29.84 -5.05
N ALA A 41 -2.22 -30.34 -6.16
CA ALA A 41 -1.23 -29.60 -6.94
C ALA A 41 -1.79 -28.29 -7.52
N SER A 42 -3.06 -28.26 -7.94
CA SER A 42 -3.71 -27.07 -8.51
C SER A 42 -3.75 -25.85 -7.56
N PRO A 43 -4.32 -25.92 -6.34
CA PRO A 43 -4.29 -24.82 -5.38
C PRO A 43 -2.87 -24.50 -4.90
N VAL A 44 -1.97 -25.49 -4.79
CA VAL A 44 -0.56 -25.25 -4.43
C VAL A 44 0.16 -24.42 -5.50
N LEU A 45 -0.04 -24.75 -6.78
CA LEU A 45 0.50 -23.97 -7.91
C LEU A 45 -0.10 -22.55 -7.96
N PHE A 46 -1.40 -22.41 -7.68
CA PHE A 46 -2.04 -21.10 -7.57
C PHE A 46 -1.44 -20.29 -6.41
N LEU A 47 -1.19 -20.91 -5.24
CA LEU A 47 -0.53 -20.27 -4.10
C LEU A 47 0.93 -19.91 -4.40
N ILE A 48 1.67 -20.72 -5.15
CA ILE A 48 3.05 -20.38 -5.58
C ILE A 48 3.05 -19.22 -6.58
N SER A 49 2.08 -19.16 -7.48
CA SER A 49 1.92 -18.10 -8.48
C SER A 49 1.41 -16.78 -7.87
N SER A 50 0.51 -16.87 -6.89
CA SER A 50 -0.02 -15.72 -6.15
C SER A 50 0.87 -15.30 -4.98
N ALA A 51 1.82 -16.14 -4.56
CA ALA A 51 2.83 -15.76 -3.60
C ALA A 51 3.67 -14.64 -4.21
N PRO A 52 3.73 -13.45 -3.59
CA PRO A 52 4.65 -12.43 -4.02
C PRO A 52 6.05 -13.01 -3.89
N SER A 53 6.72 -13.23 -5.02
CA SER A 53 8.12 -13.59 -5.04
C SER A 53 8.90 -12.47 -4.37
N ALA A 54 9.23 -12.65 -3.09
CA ALA A 54 10.21 -11.85 -2.38
C ALA A 54 11.61 -12.22 -2.89
N ASN A 55 11.85 -12.01 -4.19
CA ASN A 55 13.17 -12.00 -4.77
C ASN A 55 13.80 -10.64 -4.46
N LYS A 56 14.84 -10.66 -3.64
CA LYS A 56 15.38 -9.50 -2.91
C LYS A 56 16.32 -8.62 -3.76
N ASN A 57 16.26 -8.74 -5.09
CA ASN A 57 17.19 -8.09 -6.00
C ASN A 57 16.52 -7.25 -7.10
N THR A 58 15.27 -6.81 -6.91
CA THR A 58 14.59 -5.92 -7.86
C THR A 58 14.67 -4.46 -7.38
N PRO A 59 15.34 -3.55 -8.10
CA PRO A 59 15.21 -2.11 -7.88
C PRO A 59 13.78 -1.69 -8.23
N CYS A 60 13.15 -0.93 -7.35
CA CYS A 60 11.73 -0.63 -7.37
C CYS A 60 11.19 -0.06 -8.69
N LYS A 61 10.01 -0.54 -9.10
CA LYS A 61 9.23 -0.06 -10.25
C LYS A 61 7.97 0.61 -9.70
N ASN A 62 7.90 1.93 -9.80
CA ASN A 62 6.82 2.76 -9.26
C ASN A 62 5.53 2.52 -10.07
N GLN A 63 4.46 2.09 -9.42
CA GLN A 63 3.10 2.38 -9.86
C GLN A 63 2.51 3.25 -8.75
N ASP A 64 1.89 4.35 -9.15
CA ASP A 64 1.33 5.36 -8.28
C ASP A 64 0.49 4.71 -7.16
N ASP A 65 0.65 5.21 -5.93
CA ASP A 65 0.07 4.72 -4.67
C ASP A 65 0.84 3.60 -3.91
N ASP A 66 2.16 3.48 -4.06
CA ASP A 66 2.95 2.58 -3.22
C ASP A 66 4.35 3.16 -2.97
N VAL A 67 4.74 3.28 -1.70
CA VAL A 67 6.06 3.74 -1.27
C VAL A 67 7.12 2.83 -1.88
N THR A 68 7.74 3.30 -2.95
CA THR A 68 8.71 2.52 -3.72
C THR A 68 10.11 2.87 -3.28
N CYS A 69 10.82 1.86 -2.77
CA CYS A 69 12.17 1.96 -2.23
C CYS A 69 13.19 2.31 -3.34
N GLY A 70 13.64 3.56 -3.38
CA GLY A 70 14.75 3.98 -4.27
C GLY A 70 14.45 5.19 -5.17
N THR A 71 13.22 5.72 -5.14
CA THR A 71 12.95 7.02 -5.77
C THR A 71 13.63 8.09 -4.93
N ARG A 72 14.53 8.87 -5.54
CA ARG A 72 15.00 10.13 -4.94
C ARG A 72 13.74 10.86 -4.50
N VAL A 73 13.53 10.97 -3.18
CA VAL A 73 12.45 11.78 -2.62
C VAL A 73 12.50 13.09 -3.38
N LYS A 74 11.43 13.41 -4.13
CA LYS A 74 11.39 14.64 -4.92
C LYS A 74 11.27 15.79 -3.93
N THR A 75 12.40 16.21 -3.38
CA THR A 75 12.51 17.34 -2.48
C THR A 75 12.64 18.59 -3.33
N CYS A 76 11.79 19.57 -3.09
CA CYS A 76 11.95 20.87 -3.72
C CYS A 76 13.10 21.64 -3.06
N GLY A 77 13.96 22.23 -3.89
CA GLY A 77 15.10 23.02 -3.45
C GLY A 77 14.85 24.54 -3.41
N SER A 78 13.64 24.99 -3.71
CA SER A 78 13.30 26.42 -3.68
C SER A 78 13.39 26.98 -2.26
N THR A 79 13.64 28.27 -2.14
CA THR A 79 13.65 28.98 -0.85
C THR A 79 12.31 28.82 -0.12
N ALA A 80 11.20 29.01 -0.85
CA ALA A 80 9.85 28.79 -0.32
C ALA A 80 9.67 27.40 0.30
N CYS A 81 10.19 26.35 -0.34
CA CYS A 81 10.13 25.00 0.19
C CYS A 81 10.98 24.79 1.44
N ARG A 82 12.20 25.33 1.46
CA ARG A 82 13.08 25.25 2.63
C ARG A 82 12.49 26.00 3.82
N ASP A 83 11.93 27.19 3.58
CA ASP A 83 11.29 28.00 4.62
C ASP A 83 10.03 27.32 5.15
N ALA A 84 9.22 26.74 4.27
CA ALA A 84 8.06 25.95 4.68
C ALA A 84 8.48 24.72 5.50
N GLY A 85 9.50 23.98 5.05
CA GLY A 85 10.04 22.82 5.76
C GLY A 85 10.57 23.17 7.15
N ALA A 86 11.35 24.25 7.28
CA ALA A 86 11.86 24.71 8.56
C ALA A 86 10.73 25.13 9.52
N ARG A 87 9.68 25.79 9.01
CA ARG A 87 8.50 26.15 9.81
C ARG A 87 7.77 24.90 10.30
N MET A 88 7.58 23.90 9.45
CA MET A 88 6.97 22.62 9.83
C MET A 88 7.80 21.90 10.90
N GLU A 89 9.11 21.78 10.70
CA GLU A 89 10.03 21.14 11.64
C GLU A 89 10.00 21.82 13.03
N SER A 90 9.97 23.16 13.06
CA SER A 90 9.92 23.93 14.31
C SER A 90 8.64 23.73 15.13
N SER A 91 7.56 23.28 14.48
CA SER A 91 6.26 23.05 15.13
C SER A 91 6.14 21.63 15.70
N LEU A 92 6.86 20.68 15.09
CA LEU A 92 6.83 19.25 15.42
C LEU A 92 7.52 18.94 16.77
N THR A 93 6.96 18.00 17.51
CA THR A 93 7.53 17.45 18.75
C THR A 93 7.69 15.94 18.64
N TRP A 94 8.86 15.48 18.15
CA TRP A 94 9.18 14.07 17.91
C TRP A 94 9.13 13.14 19.14
N LYS A 95 9.07 13.70 20.36
CA LYS A 95 8.92 12.93 21.61
C LYS A 95 7.47 12.48 21.88
N VAL A 96 6.51 12.97 21.09
CA VAL A 96 5.09 12.64 21.23
C VAL A 96 4.73 11.62 20.15
N ASP A 97 4.03 10.56 20.54
CA ASP A 97 3.51 9.56 19.61
C ASP A 97 2.36 10.17 18.78
N PRO A 98 2.51 10.31 17.44
CA PRO A 98 1.50 10.92 16.59
C PRO A 98 0.18 10.13 16.56
N CYS A 99 0.21 8.82 16.83
CA CYS A 99 -0.99 7.99 16.86
C CYS A 99 -1.80 8.19 18.15
N LYS A 100 -1.19 8.76 19.20
CA LYS A 100 -1.84 9.00 20.51
C LYS A 100 -2.24 10.44 20.73
N ASP A 101 -1.42 11.39 20.29
CA ASP A 101 -1.68 12.83 20.45
C ASP A 101 -1.07 13.60 19.27
N PHE A 102 -1.76 13.55 18.14
CA PHE A 102 -1.34 14.23 16.92
C PHE A 102 -1.23 15.75 17.11
N TYR A 103 -2.06 16.35 17.98
CA TYR A 103 -2.00 17.78 18.24
C TYR A 103 -0.70 18.19 18.93
N ARG A 104 -0.31 17.50 20.01
CA ARG A 104 0.99 17.77 20.66
C ARG A 104 2.16 17.38 19.76
N PHE A 105 2.02 16.37 18.92
CA PHE A 105 3.04 16.03 17.94
C PHE A 105 3.22 17.14 16.89
N ALA A 106 2.15 17.65 16.28
CA ALA A 106 2.21 18.63 15.19
C ALA A 106 2.43 20.07 15.66
N CYS A 107 1.84 20.44 16.80
CA CYS A 107 1.76 21.83 17.28
C CYS A 107 2.41 22.03 18.66
N GLY A 108 2.91 20.96 19.31
CA GLY A 108 3.51 21.07 20.65
C GLY A 108 4.78 21.92 20.69
N GLY A 109 5.47 22.08 19.57
CA GLY A 109 6.62 22.99 19.42
C GLY A 109 6.20 24.43 19.12
N TRP A 110 5.05 24.59 18.45
CA TRP A 110 4.52 25.87 17.98
C TRP A 110 4.18 26.83 19.13
N GLY A 111 3.64 26.30 20.24
CA GLY A 111 3.31 27.07 21.44
C GLY A 111 4.50 27.68 22.19
N ARG A 112 5.74 27.31 21.85
CA ARG A 112 6.94 27.86 22.52
C ARG A 112 7.45 29.16 21.91
N ARG A 113 7.02 29.53 20.69
CA ARG A 113 7.54 30.72 19.97
C ARG A 113 6.51 31.37 19.02
N HIS A 114 5.39 31.90 19.55
CA HIS A 114 4.49 32.86 18.87
C HIS A 114 3.32 32.26 18.04
N GLY A 115 2.30 31.74 18.72
CA GLY A 115 1.16 31.07 18.07
C GLY A 115 0.13 31.96 17.36
N LEU A 116 0.04 33.27 17.57
CA LEU A 116 -0.95 34.09 16.83
C LEU A 116 -0.42 35.50 16.58
N TYR A 117 0.29 36.04 17.57
CA TYR A 117 0.86 37.38 17.53
C TYR A 117 1.89 37.60 16.41
N ALA A 118 2.76 36.62 16.12
CA ALA A 118 3.76 36.76 15.05
C ALA A 118 3.12 36.78 13.65
N GLN A 119 2.06 35.99 13.44
CA GLN A 119 1.34 36.02 12.17
C GLN A 119 0.56 37.34 12.02
N GLN A 120 -0.07 37.80 13.10
CA GLN A 120 -0.76 39.09 13.11
C GLN A 120 0.20 40.25 12.83
N ALA A 121 1.38 40.27 13.46
CA ALA A 121 2.38 41.33 13.26
C ALA A 121 2.88 41.42 11.81
N HIS A 122 2.96 40.29 11.09
CA HIS A 122 3.33 40.30 9.67
C HIS A 122 2.26 40.97 8.81
N VAL A 123 0.99 40.64 9.05
CA VAL A 123 -0.15 41.23 8.33
C VAL A 123 -0.27 42.72 8.65
N ASP A 124 -0.12 43.10 9.93
CA ASP A 124 -0.20 44.49 10.36
C ASP A 124 0.91 45.35 9.75
N ALA A 125 2.11 44.81 9.59
CA ALA A 125 3.22 45.48 8.92
C ALA A 125 2.92 45.74 7.44
N GLU A 126 2.35 44.74 6.75
CA GLU A 126 1.98 44.86 5.34
C GLU A 126 0.87 45.90 5.14
N ILE A 127 -0.18 45.85 5.97
CA ILE A 127 -1.28 46.82 5.92
C ILE A 127 -0.76 48.24 6.10
N ARG A 128 0.18 48.47 7.03
CA ARG A 128 0.80 49.79 7.23
C ARG A 128 1.51 50.28 5.97
N HIS A 129 2.30 49.43 5.31
CA HIS A 129 2.99 49.81 4.08
C HIS A 129 2.01 50.21 2.96
N LEU A 130 0.94 49.44 2.79
CA LEU A 130 -0.10 49.73 1.80
C LEU A 130 -0.85 51.05 2.09
N LEU A 131 -1.10 51.35 3.37
CA LEU A 131 -1.72 52.61 3.76
C LEU A 131 -0.82 53.81 3.48
N GLU A 132 0.48 53.70 3.79
CA GLU A 132 1.46 54.76 3.52
C GLU A 132 1.61 55.05 2.02
N GLU A 133 1.69 54.00 1.20
CA GLU A 133 1.79 54.13 -0.25
C GLU A 133 0.55 54.81 -0.86
N ARG A 134 -0.64 54.44 -0.38
CA ARG A 134 -1.91 55.02 -0.83
C ARG A 134 -2.12 56.45 -0.34
N THR A 135 -1.52 56.83 0.78
CA THR A 135 -1.55 58.21 1.30
C THR A 135 -0.56 59.11 0.55
N ARG A 136 0.53 58.55 -0.01
CA ARG A 136 1.52 59.27 -0.81
C ARG A 136 1.09 59.52 -2.27
N THR A 137 0.11 58.76 -2.76
CA THR A 137 -0.35 58.78 -4.16
C THR A 137 -1.73 59.45 -4.36
N GLY A 138 -2.38 59.91 -3.29
CA GLY A 138 -3.62 60.72 -3.34
C GLY A 138 -3.37 62.17 -2.93
#